data_AF-A0A356X3I0-F1
#
_entry.id   AF-A0A356X3I0-F1
#
_cell.length_a   1.000
_cell.length_b   1.000
_cell.length_c   1.000
_cell.angle_alpha   90.00
_cell.angle_beta   90.00
_cell.angle_gamma   90.00
#
_symmetry.space_group_name_H-M   'P 1'
#
loop_
_entity.id
_entity.type
_entity.pdbx_description
1 polymer ?
#
loop_
_entity_poly.entity_id
_entity_poly.type
_entity_poly.pdbx_seq_one_letter_code
_entity_poly.pdbx_strand_id
1 'polypeptide(L)' 'MRMEAEVHIITGLVSAAKNMYRCVEKAGYQVADLILEPLASSYSVLDDEEKEAGVVLVDIGGGTTDLAIFQ' A
#
# COMPACT_ATOMS: atom_id res chain seq x y z
N MET A 1 -27.77 -15.98 -10.16
CA MET A 1 -26.54 -15.32 -10.60
C MET A 1 -25.39 -15.87 -9.77
N ARG A 2 -24.24 -16.17 -10.37
CA ARG A 2 -22.99 -16.53 -9.67
C ARG A 2 -22.05 -15.34 -9.84
N MET A 3 -21.51 -14.83 -8.74
CA MET A 3 -20.56 -13.71 -8.74
C MET A 3 -19.18 -14.29 -8.43
N GLU A 4 -18.22 -14.01 -9.30
CA GLU A 4 -16.82 -14.39 -9.12
C GLU A 4 -16.00 -13.12 -9.01
N ALA A 5 -14.97 -13.14 -8.17
CA ALA A 5 -14.07 -12.01 -7.98
C ALA A 5 -12.64 -12.52 -7.94
N GLU A 6 -11.75 -11.79 -8.61
CA GLU A 6 -10.31 -11.91 -8.45
C GLU A 6 -9.87 -10.85 -7.44
N VAL A 7 -9.12 -11.26 -6.42
CA VAL A 7 -8.70 -10.38 -5.33
C VAL A 7 -7.22 -10.57 -5.02
N HIS A 8 -6.56 -9.46 -4.69
CA HIS A 8 -5.21 -9.47 -4.17
C HIS A 8 -5.25 -9.41 -2.64
N ILE A 9 -4.70 -10.44 -1.98
CA ILE A 9 -4.61 -10.49 -0.52
C ILE A 9 -3.23 -10.02 -0.08
N ILE A 10 -3.20 -8.96 0.73
CA ILE A 10 -1.99 -8.43 1.34
C ILE A 10 -1.96 -8.85 2.81
N THR A 11 -0.86 -9.46 3.24
CA THR A 11 -0.67 -9.88 4.63
C THR A 11 0.47 -9.09 5.27
N GLY A 12 0.33 -8.79 6.55
CA GLY A 12 1.36 -8.11 7.33
C GLY A 12 1.22 -8.38 8.81
N LEU A 13 2.14 -7.83 9.61
CA LEU A 13 2.10 -7.97 11.05
C LEU A 13 0.95 -7.13 11.63
N VAL A 14 -0.03 -7.81 12.23
CA VAL A 14 -1.16 -7.16 12.92
C VAL A 14 -0.68 -6.19 14.01
N SER A 15 0.44 -6.50 14.67
CA SER A 15 1.06 -5.62 15.67
C SER A 15 1.54 -4.30 15.08
N ALA A 16 2.13 -4.31 13.88
CA ALA A 16 2.59 -3.11 13.19
C ALA A 16 1.41 -2.19 12.84
N ALA A 17 0.35 -2.76 12.25
CA ALA A 17 -0.89 -2.02 11.97
C ALA A 17 -1.47 -1.38 13.24
N LYS A 18 -1.65 -2.16 14.31
CA LYS A 18 -2.18 -1.66 15.59
C LYS A 18 -1.34 -0.54 16.20
N ASN A 19 -0.01 -0.59 16.04
CA ASN A 19 0.87 0.47 16.52
C ASN A 19 0.65 1.78 15.75
N MET A 20 0.44 1.72 14.43
CA MET A 20 0.11 2.90 13.62
C MET A 20 -1.22 3.54 14.06
N TYR A 21 -2.29 2.74 14.20
CA TYR A 21 -3.59 3.22 14.69
C TYR A 21 -3.45 3.93 16.04
N ARG A 22 -2.79 3.29 17.01
CA ARG A 22 -2.60 3.86 18.34
C ARG A 22 -1.80 5.17 18.31
N CYS A 23 -0.83 5.31 17.41
CA CYS A 23 -0.04 6.54 17.27
C CYS A 23 -0.93 7.72 16.85
N VAL A 24 -1.77 7.52 15.83
CA VAL A 24 -2.69 8.53 15.31
C VAL A 24 -3.77 8.87 16.33
N GLU A 25 -4.36 7.87 16.99
CA GLU A 25 -5.36 8.07 18.05
C GLU A 25 -4.82 8.85 19.24
N LYS A 26 -3.58 8.57 19.67
CA LYS A 26 -2.90 9.33 20.73
C LYS A 26 -2.68 10.80 20.37
N ALA A 27 -2.59 11.11 19.08
CA ALA A 27 -2.52 12.49 18.58
C ALA A 27 -3.91 13.16 18.50
N GLY A 28 -4.99 12.46 18.84
CA GLY A 28 -6.36 13.00 18.87
C GLY A 28 -7.11 12.87 17.55
N TYR A 29 -6.60 12.09 16.60
CA TYR A 29 -7.22 11.89 15.28
C TYR A 29 -7.81 10.50 15.13
N GLN A 30 -8.71 10.34 14.17
CA GLN A 30 -9.25 9.06 13.76
C GLN A 30 -8.58 8.62 12.45
N VAL A 31 -8.19 7.36 12.35
CA VAL A 31 -7.68 6.78 11.11
C VAL A 31 -8.87 6.49 10.19
N ALA A 32 -8.84 7.03 8.98
CA ALA A 32 -9.87 6.78 7.98
C ALA A 32 -9.74 5.38 7.37
N ASP A 33 -8.52 5.02 6.94
CA ASP A 33 -8.21 3.71 6.38
C ASP A 33 -6.69 3.45 6.44
N LEU A 34 -6.28 2.21 6.17
CA LEU A 34 -4.88 1.80 6.04
C LEU A 34 -4.61 1.28 4.62
N ILE A 35 -3.63 1.86 3.94
CA ILE A 35 -3.19 1.46 2.61
C ILE A 35 -1.77 0.88 2.64
N LEU A 36 -1.49 -0.08 1.76
CA LEU A 36 -0.14 -0.58 1.54
C LEU A 36 0.68 0.49 0.80
N GLU A 37 1.84 0.85 1.34
CA GLU A 37 2.66 1.96 0.84
C GLU A 37 3.00 1.84 -0.66
N PRO A 38 3.55 0.72 -1.18
CA PRO A 38 3.80 0.61 -2.62
C PRO A 38 2.57 0.83 -3.52
N LEU A 39 1.35 0.49 -3.07
CA LEU A 39 0.13 0.80 -3.81
C LEU A 39 -0.15 2.30 -3.80
N ALA A 40 -0.05 2.94 -2.64
CA ALA A 40 -0.20 4.38 -2.51
C ALA A 40 0.83 5.14 -3.37
N SER A 41 2.11 4.73 -3.30
CA SER A 41 3.19 5.31 -4.11
C SER A 41 2.89 5.15 -5.60
N SER A 42 2.46 3.95 -6.05
CA SER A 42 2.07 3.73 -7.45
C SER A 42 0.94 4.66 -7.93
N TYR A 43 -0.07 4.93 -7.10
CA TYR A 43 -1.16 5.84 -7.45
C TYR A 43 -0.71 7.29 -7.57
N SER A 44 0.42 7.65 -6.95
CA SER A 44 0.94 9.02 -6.99
C SER A 44 1.93 9.29 -8.12
N VAL A 45 2.61 8.26 -8.64
CA VAL A 45 3.72 8.45 -9.59
C VAL A 45 3.63 7.62 -10.87
N LEU A 46 2.76 6.60 -10.94
CA LEU A 46 2.64 5.74 -12.11
C LEU A 46 1.29 5.90 -12.80
N ASP A 47 1.34 6.10 -14.11
CA ASP A 47 0.17 5.99 -14.98
C ASP A 47 -0.21 4.51 -15.19
N ASP A 48 -1.45 4.25 -15.58
CA ASP A 48 -1.94 2.88 -15.74
C ASP A 48 -1.27 2.17 -16.93
N GLU A 49 -0.91 2.91 -17.99
CA GLU A 49 -0.16 2.38 -19.12
C GLU A 49 1.25 1.90 -18.72
N GLU A 50 1.90 2.56 -17.75
CA GLU A 50 3.22 2.15 -17.24
C GLU A 50 3.11 0.85 -16.44
N LYS A 51 2.04 0.68 -15.67
CA LYS A 51 1.76 -0.54 -14.91
C LYS A 51 1.51 -1.72 -15.86
N GLU A 52 0.67 -1.53 -16.87
CA GLU A 52 0.35 -2.56 -17.88
C GLU A 52 1.57 -2.94 -18.74
N ALA A 53 2.46 -1.99 -19.03
CA ALA A 53 3.68 -2.26 -19.78
C ALA A 53 4.73 -3.06 -19.00
N GLY A 54 4.61 -3.11 -17.67
CA GLY A 54 5.59 -3.70 -16.77
C GLY A 54 6.59 -2.67 -16.25
N VAL A 55 6.48 -2.31 -14.96
CA VAL A 55 7.33 -1.29 -14.34
C VAL A 55 7.76 -1.70 -12.93
N VAL A 56 8.96 -1.25 -12.53
CA VAL A 56 9.46 -1.38 -11.16
C VAL A 56 9.40 -0.02 -10.47
N LEU A 57 8.60 0.06 -9.40
CA LEU A 57 8.61 1.18 -8.48
C LEU A 57 9.71 0.96 -7.42
N VAL A 58 10.57 1.95 -7.25
CA VAL A 58 11.61 1.98 -6.22
C VAL A 58 11.38 3.18 -5.31
N ASP A 59 10.93 2.94 -4.08
CA ASP A 59 10.74 3.97 -3.06
C ASP A 59 11.96 4.00 -2.14
N ILE A 60 12.65 5.14 -2.06
CA ILE A 60 13.89 5.30 -1.28
C ILE A 60 13.59 6.21 -0.08
N GLY A 61 13.32 5.58 1.05
CA GLY A 61 13.04 6.25 2.31
C GLY A 61 14.28 6.53 3.16
N GLY A 62 14.07 7.06 4.36
CA GLY A 62 15.16 7.40 5.30
C GLY A 62 15.85 6.19 5.94
N GLY A 63 15.24 5.00 5.88
CA GLY A 63 15.79 3.77 6.49
C GLY A 63 15.34 2.47 5.82
N THR A 64 14.47 2.54 4.82
CA THR A 64 14.02 1.42 4.01
C THR A 64 14.15 1.80 2.53
N THR A 65 14.22 0.77 1.69
CA THR A 65 14.04 0.93 0.26
C THR A 65 13.06 -0.15 -0.15
N ASP A 66 11.92 0.29 -0.64
CA ASP A 66 10.79 -0.56 -0.93
C ASP A 66 10.68 -0.73 -2.46
N LEU A 67 10.36 -1.95 -2.88
CA LEU A 67 10.35 -2.35 -4.28
C LEU A 67 9.01 -3.00 -4.60
N ALA A 68 8.37 -2.55 -5.68
CA ALA A 68 7.18 -3.20 -6.22
C ALA A 68 7.27 -3.32 -7.74
N ILE A 69 6.78 -4.43 -8.26
CA ILE A 69 6.70 -4.71 -9.69
C ILE A 69 5.22 -4.75 -10.07
N PHE A 70 4.85 -3.96 -11.05
CA PHE A 70 3.50 -3.92 -11.62
C PHE A 70 3.56 -4.51 -13.03
N GLN A 71 2.61 -5.39 -13.35
CA GLN A 71 2.44 -6.11 -14.62
C GLN A 71 0.97 -6.43 -14.85
#